data_AF-A0A850KPB9-F1
#
_entry.id   AF-A0A850KPB9-F1
#
_cell.length_a   1.000
_cell.length_b   1.000
_cell.length_c   1.000
_cell.angle_alpha   90.00
_cell.angle_beta   90.00
_cell.angle_gamma   90.00
#
_symmetry.space_group_name_H-M   'P 1'
#
loop_
_entity.id
_entity.type
_entity.pdbx_description
1 polymer ?
#
loop_
_entity_poly.entity_id
_entity_poly.type
_entity_poly.pdbx_seq_one_letter_code
_entity_poly.pdbx_strand_id
1 'polypeptide(L)'
;MIHIINKHNRHLYLSVLADMFRVRHQIFVEDRGWIKLANDNGLERDQFDTDETIYFLKLDENQKILGGMRLVPTLCDTQLSTIFKGWCDFKPAPQAQDAYEWSRYFIADKKYRSPAGYPVHYELFFAILEFAVYRGIRSLSGFLEAITLPRLNALPWKVEYLGNMITYGGTHGEPKGRGAAVQVSVDKRMLRLTKRLKGIKKPYFAIPLGEAAPARPVAFGPELCFQYLDFMEEHPDHTDALIAASKLWVDANGEDRKTFSVFFDNMAAQEAMLGFGGANSAKLAGHNYSLTLQ
;
A
#
# COMPACT_ATOMS: atom_id res chain seq x y z
N MET A 1 -4.85 9.13 -6.60
CA MET A 1 -4.15 7.88 -7.01
C MET A 1 -3.92 6.99 -5.81
N ILE A 2 -3.39 5.77 -6.00
CA ILE A 2 -2.97 4.94 -4.86
C ILE A 2 -1.48 5.15 -4.62
N HIS A 3 -1.15 5.47 -3.37
CA HIS A 3 0.20 5.64 -2.88
C HIS A 3 0.59 4.41 -2.05
N ILE A 4 1.76 3.85 -2.31
CA ILE A 4 2.34 2.76 -1.54
C ILE A 4 3.40 3.37 -0.62
N ILE A 5 3.20 3.23 0.69
CA ILE A 5 4.02 3.89 1.71
C ILE A 5 4.65 2.81 2.59
N ASN A 6 5.97 2.76 2.66
CA ASN A 6 6.78 1.79 3.42
C ASN A 6 7.89 2.51 4.20
N LYS A 7 8.76 1.77 4.91
CA LYS A 7 9.90 2.35 5.66
C LYS A 7 10.80 3.27 4.84
N HIS A 8 10.97 3.00 3.55
CA HIS A 8 11.91 3.72 2.69
C HIS A 8 11.38 5.07 2.23
N ASN A 9 10.07 5.25 2.11
CA ASN A 9 9.47 6.51 1.63
C ASN A 9 8.54 7.21 2.63
N ARG A 10 8.26 6.62 3.80
CA ARG A 10 7.28 7.16 4.77
C ARG A 10 7.60 8.57 5.28
N HIS A 11 8.87 8.96 5.27
CA HIS A 11 9.30 10.30 5.65
C HIS A 11 8.77 11.39 4.70
N LEU A 12 8.38 11.03 3.46
CA LEU A 12 7.71 11.90 2.49
C LEU A 12 6.20 12.04 2.73
N TYR A 13 5.65 11.23 3.65
CA TYR A 13 4.22 11.09 3.89
C TYR A 13 3.83 11.35 5.36
N LEU A 14 4.67 12.02 6.15
CA LEU A 14 4.44 12.17 7.59
C LEU A 14 3.08 12.82 7.93
N SER A 15 2.71 13.89 7.24
CA SER A 15 1.41 14.56 7.42
C SER A 15 0.25 13.65 7.00
N VAL A 16 0.37 13.02 5.82
CA VAL A 16 -0.64 12.10 5.28
C VAL A 16 -0.85 10.89 6.20
N LEU A 17 0.21 10.33 6.78
CA LEU A 17 0.13 9.22 7.73
C LEU A 17 -0.55 9.65 9.04
N ALA A 18 -0.25 10.84 9.55
CA ALA A 18 -0.93 11.38 10.72
C ALA A 18 -2.44 11.53 10.46
N ASP A 19 -2.83 12.07 9.31
CA ASP A 19 -4.24 12.19 8.91
C ASP A 19 -4.90 10.83 8.70
N MET A 20 -4.17 9.85 8.16
CA MET A 20 -4.65 8.49 8.00
C MET A 20 -5.01 7.86 9.35
N PHE A 21 -4.20 8.06 10.39
CA PHE A 21 -4.53 7.56 11.73
C PHE A 21 -5.74 8.27 12.35
N ARG A 22 -5.97 9.56 12.07
CA ARG A 22 -7.19 10.28 12.47
C ARG A 22 -8.43 9.74 11.76
N VAL A 23 -8.34 9.54 10.45
CA VAL A 23 -9.43 8.95 9.64
C VAL A 23 -9.76 7.54 10.13
N ARG A 24 -8.74 6.73 10.46
CA ARG A 24 -8.94 5.41 11.06
C ARG A 24 -9.67 5.49 12.40
N HIS A 25 -9.36 6.47 13.25
CA HIS A 25 -10.07 6.69 14.51
C HIS A 25 -11.56 6.97 14.28
N GLN A 26 -11.87 7.96 13.43
CA GLN A 26 -13.24 8.29 13.04
C GLN A 26 -14.03 7.07 12.55
N ILE A 27 -13.39 6.19 11.78
CA ILE A 27 -14.06 5.03 11.17
C ILE A 27 -14.17 3.85 12.13
N PHE A 28 -13.05 3.41 12.69
CA PHE A 28 -13.01 2.17 13.47
C PHE A 28 -13.52 2.41 14.90
N VAL A 29 -13.14 3.53 15.52
CA VAL A 29 -13.53 3.84 16.90
C VAL A 29 -14.91 4.50 16.93
N GLU A 30 -15.10 5.60 16.22
CA GLU A 30 -16.37 6.35 16.33
C GLU A 30 -17.50 5.70 15.52
N ASP A 31 -17.34 5.53 14.21
CA ASP A 31 -18.43 5.01 13.35
C ASP A 31 -18.72 3.52 13.63
N ARG A 32 -17.68 2.70 13.78
CA ARG A 32 -17.81 1.26 14.03
C ARG A 32 -17.79 0.90 15.50
N GLY A 33 -17.58 1.83 16.44
CA GLY A 33 -17.61 1.58 17.87
C GLY A 33 -16.61 0.50 18.35
N TRP A 34 -15.42 0.40 17.76
CA TRP A 34 -14.36 -0.49 18.23
C TRP A 34 -13.56 0.20 19.34
N ILE A 35 -14.21 0.42 20.48
CA ILE A 35 -13.68 1.22 21.60
C ILE A 35 -12.33 0.77 22.14
N LYS A 36 -11.98 -0.52 21.98
CA LYS A 36 -10.67 -1.06 22.40
C LYS A 36 -9.50 -0.52 21.56
N LEU A 37 -9.78 0.09 20.42
CA LEU A 37 -8.78 0.76 19.57
C LEU A 37 -8.71 2.27 19.84
N ALA A 38 -9.55 2.79 20.74
CA ALA A 38 -9.47 4.19 21.13
C ALA A 38 -8.13 4.45 21.82
N ASN A 39 -7.47 5.55 21.43
CA ASN A 39 -6.37 6.11 22.20
C ASN A 39 -6.72 7.54 22.61
N ASP A 40 -6.02 8.05 23.62
CA ASP A 40 -6.30 9.36 24.23
C ASP A 40 -6.02 10.54 23.28
N ASN A 41 -5.32 10.30 22.17
CA ASN A 41 -4.89 11.33 21.23
C ASN A 41 -5.78 11.44 19.99
N GLY A 42 -6.91 10.71 19.92
CA GLY A 42 -7.82 10.74 18.77
C GLY A 42 -7.23 10.12 17.48
N LEU A 43 -6.26 9.21 17.64
CA LEU A 43 -5.64 8.45 16.55
C LEU A 43 -6.08 6.99 16.65
N GLU A 44 -6.02 6.22 15.57
CA GLU A 44 -6.11 4.75 15.65
C GLU A 44 -4.85 4.14 15.08
N ARG A 45 -3.96 3.74 16.00
CA ARG A 45 -2.69 3.10 15.72
C ARG A 45 -2.57 1.90 16.66
N ASP A 46 -2.27 0.73 16.11
CA ASP A 46 -2.11 -0.51 16.87
C ASP A 46 -0.65 -1.01 16.83
N GLN A 47 -0.36 -2.12 17.51
CA GLN A 47 0.99 -2.68 17.59
C GLN A 47 1.54 -3.18 16.24
N PHE A 48 0.71 -3.26 15.20
CA PHE A 48 1.10 -3.69 13.86
C PHE A 48 1.35 -2.50 12.91
N ASP A 49 1.29 -1.26 13.43
CA ASP A 49 1.73 -0.03 12.74
C ASP A 49 3.23 0.25 13.05
N THR A 50 4.10 -0.58 12.47
CA THR A 50 5.56 -0.61 12.65
C THR A 50 6.29 0.00 11.43
N ASP A 51 7.60 -0.18 11.35
CA ASP A 51 8.39 0.17 10.15
C ASP A 51 8.22 -0.83 9.01
N GLU A 52 7.94 -2.10 9.32
CA GLU A 52 7.69 -3.13 8.29
C GLU A 52 6.29 -3.05 7.67
N THR A 53 5.47 -2.13 8.18
CA THR A 53 4.10 -1.91 7.70
C THR A 53 4.08 -1.18 6.36
N ILE A 54 3.33 -1.71 5.40
CA ILE A 54 3.11 -1.09 4.10
C ILE A 54 1.68 -0.57 4.02
N TYR A 55 1.50 0.74 3.81
CA TYR A 55 0.18 1.35 3.64
C TYR A 55 -0.12 1.58 2.16
N PHE A 56 -1.37 1.32 1.78
CA PHE A 56 -1.92 1.63 0.47
C PHE A 56 -3.01 2.68 0.67
N LEU A 57 -2.76 3.93 0.28
CA LEU A 57 -3.71 5.03 0.48
C LEU A 57 -4.21 5.58 -0.85
N LYS A 58 -5.52 5.65 -1.02
CA LYS A 58 -6.15 6.39 -2.12
C LYS A 58 -6.26 7.85 -1.71
N LEU A 59 -5.53 8.71 -2.40
CA LEU A 59 -5.59 10.16 -2.23
C LEU A 59 -6.26 10.83 -3.44
N ASP A 60 -6.96 11.94 -3.21
CA ASP A 60 -7.36 12.88 -4.26
C ASP A 60 -6.22 13.86 -4.60
N GLU A 61 -6.48 14.78 -5.54
CA GLU A 61 -5.53 15.82 -5.96
C GLU A 61 -5.12 16.79 -4.85
N ASN A 62 -5.91 16.91 -3.78
CA ASN A 62 -5.64 17.74 -2.62
C ASN A 62 -5.07 16.94 -1.44
N GLN A 63 -4.59 15.72 -1.70
CA GLN A 63 -4.05 14.78 -0.71
C GLN A 63 -5.07 14.32 0.34
N LYS A 64 -6.36 14.54 0.09
CA LYS A 64 -7.41 14.03 0.97
C LYS A 64 -7.49 12.52 0.84
N ILE A 65 -7.55 11.86 1.98
CA ILE A 65 -7.68 10.40 2.04
C ILE A 65 -9.11 10.00 1.67
N LEU A 66 -9.24 9.21 0.60
CA LEU A 66 -10.50 8.62 0.15
C LEU A 66 -10.69 7.19 0.68
N GLY A 67 -9.60 6.49 0.95
CA GLY A 67 -9.62 5.14 1.51
C GLY A 67 -8.22 4.58 1.67
N GLY A 68 -8.13 3.43 2.31
CA GLY A 68 -6.84 2.77 2.51
C GLY A 68 -6.92 1.34 2.97
N MET A 69 -5.76 0.69 2.95
CA MET A 69 -5.54 -0.66 3.46
C MET A 69 -4.06 -0.80 3.87
N ARG A 70 -3.76 -1.77 4.72
CA ARG A 70 -2.41 -2.05 5.22
C ARG A 70 -1.99 -3.48 4.90
N LEU A 71 -0.71 -3.69 4.59
CA LEU A 71 -0.04 -4.99 4.63
C LEU A 71 1.01 -5.04 5.75
N VAL A 72 1.14 -6.21 6.36
CA VAL A 72 2.17 -6.54 7.37
C VAL A 72 2.82 -7.87 6.98
N PRO A 73 4.15 -7.99 6.93
CA PRO A 73 4.80 -9.27 6.67
C PRO A 73 4.42 -10.30 7.74
N THR A 74 4.13 -11.54 7.34
CA THR A 74 3.75 -12.58 8.31
C THR A 74 4.91 -13.12 9.16
N LEU A 75 6.15 -12.70 8.85
CA LEU A 75 7.30 -12.93 9.70
C LEU A 75 7.37 -11.95 10.89
N CYS A 76 6.60 -10.86 10.85
CA CYS A 76 6.34 -10.00 11.98
C CYS A 76 5.10 -10.49 12.74
N ASP A 77 4.86 -9.91 13.92
CA ASP A 77 3.57 -10.08 14.60
C ASP A 77 2.44 -9.52 13.73
N THR A 78 1.34 -10.27 13.61
CA THR A 78 0.14 -9.91 12.84
C THR A 78 -1.11 -10.12 13.68
N GLN A 79 -2.27 -9.65 13.21
CA GLN A 79 -3.52 -9.84 13.94
C GLN A 79 -3.89 -11.32 14.05
N LEU A 80 -3.72 -12.10 12.98
CA LEU A 80 -3.96 -13.54 12.98
C LEU A 80 -2.96 -14.30 13.85
N SER A 81 -1.67 -13.92 13.88
CA SER A 81 -0.68 -14.64 14.69
C SER A 81 -0.77 -14.30 16.19
N THR A 82 -1.37 -13.15 16.54
CA THR A 82 -1.46 -12.66 17.93
C THR A 82 -2.91 -12.64 18.45
N ILE A 83 -3.72 -11.66 18.05
CA ILE A 83 -5.07 -11.39 18.59
C ILE A 83 -6.06 -12.49 18.21
N PHE A 84 -6.01 -12.96 16.96
CA PHE A 84 -6.97 -13.90 16.38
C PHE A 84 -6.37 -15.30 16.23
N LYS A 85 -5.29 -15.63 16.95
CA LYS A 85 -4.63 -16.94 16.88
C LYS A 85 -5.60 -18.09 17.17
N GLY A 86 -6.51 -17.90 18.13
CA GLY A 86 -7.54 -18.88 18.48
C GLY A 86 -8.68 -19.01 17.45
N TRP A 87 -8.69 -18.17 16.41
CA TRP A 87 -9.69 -18.19 15.33
C TRP A 87 -9.16 -18.86 14.05
N CYS A 88 -7.96 -19.43 14.14
CA CYS A 88 -7.27 -20.19 13.09
C CYS A 88 -7.25 -21.69 13.44
N ASP A 89 -8.43 -22.30 13.62
CA ASP A 89 -8.59 -23.67 14.14
C ASP A 89 -8.51 -24.77 13.07
N PHE A 90 -8.55 -24.43 11.77
CA PHE A 90 -8.30 -25.39 10.69
C PHE A 90 -6.82 -25.44 10.31
N LYS A 91 -6.15 -24.28 10.35
CA LYS A 91 -4.75 -24.11 9.98
C LYS A 91 -4.18 -22.88 10.69
N PRO A 92 -2.94 -22.93 11.21
CA PRO A 92 -2.34 -21.77 11.85
C PRO A 92 -2.21 -20.58 10.91
N ALA A 93 -2.11 -19.38 11.50
CA ALA A 93 -1.77 -18.17 10.76
C ALA A 93 -0.48 -18.39 9.94
N PRO A 94 -0.43 -17.97 8.66
CA PRO A 94 0.76 -18.14 7.82
C PRO A 94 1.97 -17.43 8.43
N GLN A 95 3.16 -18.00 8.23
CA GLN A 95 4.45 -17.40 8.56
C GLN A 95 5.43 -17.75 7.44
N ALA A 96 5.62 -16.85 6.48
CA ALA A 96 6.50 -17.08 5.35
C ALA A 96 7.02 -15.76 4.75
N GLN A 97 8.18 -15.83 4.08
CA GLN A 97 8.80 -14.68 3.41
C GLN A 97 7.91 -14.08 2.31
N ASP A 98 7.09 -14.90 1.66
CA ASP A 98 6.18 -14.56 0.57
C ASP A 98 4.71 -14.44 1.02
N ALA A 99 4.47 -14.27 2.32
CA ALA A 99 3.14 -14.18 2.91
C ALA A 99 2.97 -12.89 3.74
N TYR A 100 1.86 -12.18 3.49
CA TYR A 100 1.53 -10.93 4.17
C TYR A 100 0.10 -10.99 4.73
N GLU A 101 -0.14 -10.27 5.81
CA GLU A 101 -1.48 -10.03 6.35
C GLU A 101 -2.01 -8.68 5.88
N TRP A 102 -3.21 -8.66 5.29
CA TRP A 102 -3.93 -7.42 5.02
C TRP A 102 -4.87 -7.06 6.17
N SER A 103 -4.95 -5.77 6.48
CA SER A 103 -5.86 -5.30 7.53
C SER A 103 -6.25 -3.83 7.28
N ARG A 104 -7.15 -3.32 8.12
CA ARG A 104 -7.55 -1.91 8.14
C ARG A 104 -8.03 -1.40 6.79
N TYR A 105 -8.84 -2.20 6.09
CA TYR A 105 -9.58 -1.73 4.93
C TYR A 105 -10.59 -0.65 5.33
N PHE A 106 -10.55 0.53 4.71
CA PHE A 106 -11.54 1.59 4.94
C PHE A 106 -11.80 2.47 3.71
N ILE A 107 -12.97 3.09 3.69
CA ILE A 107 -13.36 4.17 2.78
C ILE A 107 -13.78 5.37 3.64
N ALA A 108 -13.14 6.51 3.43
CA ALA A 108 -13.27 7.68 4.29
C ALA A 108 -14.70 8.23 4.27
N ASP A 109 -15.22 8.54 3.08
CA ASP A 109 -16.55 9.12 2.91
C ASP A 109 -17.65 8.03 3.00
N LYS A 110 -18.60 8.22 3.92
CA LYS A 110 -19.74 7.33 4.15
C LYS A 110 -20.54 7.05 2.88
N LYS A 111 -20.67 8.04 1.97
CA LYS A 111 -21.47 7.89 0.75
C LYS A 111 -20.88 6.87 -0.23
N TYR A 112 -19.58 6.61 -0.16
CA TYR A 112 -18.87 5.64 -0.98
C TYR A 112 -18.66 4.30 -0.28
N ARG A 113 -19.24 4.07 0.91
CA ARG A 113 -19.12 2.77 1.60
C ARG A 113 -20.11 1.73 1.08
N SER A 114 -21.15 2.15 0.36
CA SER A 114 -22.15 1.23 -0.20
C SER A 114 -21.55 0.45 -1.39
N PRO A 115 -22.05 -0.76 -1.71
CA PRO A 115 -21.54 -1.54 -2.84
C PRO A 115 -21.76 -0.90 -4.21
N ALA A 116 -22.72 0.03 -4.31
CA ALA A 116 -22.93 0.89 -5.48
C ALA A 116 -21.98 2.10 -5.51
N GLY A 117 -21.33 2.38 -4.38
CA GLY A 117 -20.37 3.46 -4.18
C GLY A 117 -19.00 3.14 -4.76
N TYR A 118 -18.84 3.47 -6.05
CA TYR A 118 -17.55 3.84 -6.65
C TYR A 118 -16.48 2.74 -6.90
N PRO A 119 -15.63 2.90 -7.94
CA PRO A 119 -14.47 2.04 -8.20
C PRO A 119 -13.38 1.96 -7.11
N VAL A 120 -13.39 2.81 -6.07
CA VAL A 120 -12.27 2.90 -5.08
C VAL A 120 -12.03 1.57 -4.37
N HIS A 121 -13.11 0.85 -4.01
CA HIS A 121 -13.01 -0.47 -3.37
C HIS A 121 -12.06 -1.38 -4.14
N TYR A 122 -12.32 -1.51 -5.44
CA TYR A 122 -11.58 -2.38 -6.32
C TYR A 122 -10.16 -1.86 -6.54
N GLU A 123 -9.98 -0.55 -6.76
CA GLU A 123 -8.65 0.03 -6.97
C GLU A 123 -7.67 -0.36 -5.86
N LEU A 124 -8.07 -0.29 -4.58
CA LEU A 124 -7.22 -0.68 -3.44
C LEU A 124 -6.85 -2.17 -3.47
N PHE A 125 -7.82 -3.06 -3.67
CA PHE A 125 -7.53 -4.48 -3.79
C PHE A 125 -6.62 -4.78 -4.98
N PHE A 126 -6.86 -4.15 -6.14
CA PHE A 126 -6.01 -4.34 -7.32
C PHE A 126 -4.60 -3.81 -7.12
N ALA A 127 -4.45 -2.66 -6.46
CA ALA A 127 -3.13 -2.14 -6.13
C ALA A 127 -2.32 -3.12 -5.27
N ILE A 128 -2.96 -3.71 -4.25
CA ILE A 128 -2.33 -4.74 -3.43
C ILE A 128 -1.98 -5.99 -4.24
N LEU A 129 -2.88 -6.46 -5.11
CA LEU A 129 -2.60 -7.65 -5.93
C LEU A 129 -1.47 -7.43 -6.94
N GLU A 130 -1.40 -6.24 -7.55
CA GLU A 130 -0.31 -5.89 -8.45
C GLU A 130 1.03 -5.80 -7.73
N PHE A 131 1.04 -5.13 -6.57
CA PHE A 131 2.21 -5.08 -5.71
C PHE A 131 2.65 -6.47 -5.26
N ALA A 132 1.69 -7.30 -4.84
CA ALA A 132 1.98 -8.66 -4.39
C ALA A 132 2.58 -9.53 -5.51
N VAL A 133 2.00 -9.49 -6.71
CA VAL A 133 2.56 -10.20 -7.87
C VAL A 133 3.95 -9.69 -8.23
N TYR A 134 4.17 -8.38 -8.17
CA TYR A 134 5.48 -7.78 -8.47
C TYR A 134 6.55 -8.22 -7.47
N ARG A 135 6.26 -8.12 -6.17
CA ARG A 135 7.17 -8.48 -5.07
C ARG A 135 7.27 -9.98 -4.80
N GLY A 136 6.63 -10.82 -5.61
CA GLY A 136 6.63 -12.27 -5.44
C GLY A 136 5.88 -12.76 -4.20
N ILE A 137 4.96 -11.96 -3.64
CA ILE A 137 4.07 -12.36 -2.54
C ILE A 137 3.05 -13.36 -3.09
N ARG A 138 2.97 -14.53 -2.46
CA ARG A 138 2.16 -15.68 -2.91
C ARG A 138 0.91 -15.88 -2.06
N SER A 139 0.82 -15.24 -0.90
CA SER A 139 -0.39 -15.29 -0.10
C SER A 139 -0.68 -14.02 0.68
N LEU A 140 -1.98 -13.70 0.76
CA LEU A 140 -2.52 -12.64 1.59
C LEU A 140 -3.48 -13.27 2.59
N SER A 141 -3.28 -13.01 3.88
CA SER A 141 -4.13 -13.52 4.95
C SER A 141 -4.80 -12.40 5.71
N GLY A 142 -5.90 -12.69 6.40
CA GLY A 142 -6.53 -11.75 7.32
C GLY A 142 -7.86 -12.24 7.86
N PHE A 143 -8.37 -11.54 8.86
CA PHE A 143 -9.73 -11.74 9.35
C PHE A 143 -10.70 -10.84 8.58
N LEU A 144 -11.62 -11.44 7.83
CA LEU A 144 -12.56 -10.72 6.97
C LEU A 144 -13.99 -10.84 7.49
N GLU A 145 -14.71 -9.71 7.48
CA GLU A 145 -16.14 -9.69 7.82
C GLU A 145 -16.94 -10.54 6.84
N ALA A 146 -17.99 -11.21 7.33
CA ALA A 146 -18.78 -12.18 6.57
C ALA A 146 -19.46 -11.56 5.35
N ILE A 147 -19.74 -10.26 5.37
CA ILE A 147 -20.28 -9.51 4.21
C ILE A 147 -19.29 -9.42 3.04
N THR A 148 -18.00 -9.55 3.31
CA THR A 148 -16.91 -9.46 2.32
C THR A 148 -16.62 -10.82 1.68
N LEU A 149 -16.81 -11.92 2.42
CA LEU A 149 -16.47 -13.28 1.97
C LEU A 149 -17.18 -13.71 0.66
N PRO A 150 -18.50 -13.51 0.46
CA PRO A 150 -19.14 -13.85 -0.82
C PRO A 150 -18.55 -13.10 -2.00
N ARG A 151 -18.06 -11.87 -1.79
CA ARG A 151 -17.45 -11.06 -2.86
C ARG A 151 -16.10 -11.61 -3.29
N LEU A 152 -15.29 -12.11 -2.34
CA LEU A 152 -14.03 -12.79 -2.65
C LEU A 152 -14.29 -14.12 -3.34
N ASN A 153 -15.27 -14.90 -2.87
CA ASN A 153 -15.61 -16.20 -3.47
C ASN A 153 -16.23 -16.07 -4.88
N ALA A 154 -16.80 -14.91 -5.21
CA ALA A 154 -17.29 -14.61 -6.55
C ALA A 154 -16.17 -14.21 -7.54
N LEU A 155 -14.94 -14.00 -7.04
CA LEU A 155 -13.75 -13.76 -7.86
C LEU A 155 -13.04 -15.09 -8.15
N PRO A 156 -12.20 -15.17 -9.20
CA PRO A 156 -11.40 -16.35 -9.50
C PRO A 156 -10.20 -16.49 -8.52
N TRP A 157 -10.47 -16.35 -7.23
CA TRP A 157 -9.49 -16.34 -6.16
C TRP A 157 -9.56 -17.68 -5.43
N LYS A 158 -8.40 -18.25 -5.13
CA LYS A 158 -8.32 -19.41 -4.25
C LYS A 158 -8.33 -18.92 -2.80
N VAL A 159 -9.52 -18.94 -2.21
CA VAL A 159 -9.74 -18.59 -0.80
C VAL A 159 -9.73 -19.87 0.04
N GLU A 160 -8.83 -19.94 1.01
CA GLU A 160 -8.73 -21.01 2.02
C GLU A 160 -9.17 -20.43 3.36
N TYR A 161 -10.10 -21.09 4.04
CA TYR A 161 -10.48 -20.72 5.40
C TYR A 161 -9.46 -21.30 6.38
N LEU A 162 -8.89 -20.43 7.22
CA LEU A 162 -7.94 -20.83 8.27
C LEU A 162 -8.68 -21.28 9.54
N GLY A 163 -9.97 -20.95 9.65
CA GLY A 163 -10.79 -21.39 10.74
C GLY A 163 -12.29 -21.17 10.54
N ASN A 164 -13.03 -21.51 11.58
CA ASN A 164 -14.48 -21.36 11.65
C ASN A 164 -14.93 -19.91 11.53
N MET A 165 -16.20 -19.73 11.15
CA MET A 165 -16.81 -18.40 11.13
C MET A 165 -17.08 -17.94 12.57
N ILE A 166 -16.43 -16.86 12.98
CA ILE A 166 -16.49 -16.29 14.32
C ILE A 166 -17.47 -15.15 14.36
N THR A 167 -18.27 -15.15 15.40
CA THR A 167 -19.11 -14.03 15.80
C THR A 167 -18.36 -13.21 16.85
N TYR A 168 -18.22 -11.89 16.66
CA TYR A 168 -17.37 -11.04 17.48
C TYR A 168 -18.01 -9.70 17.84
N GLY A 169 -17.48 -9.09 18.91
CA GLY A 169 -17.85 -7.77 19.39
C GLY A 169 -19.26 -7.67 19.96
N GLY A 170 -19.64 -6.43 20.27
CA GLY A 170 -20.95 -6.05 20.78
C GLY A 170 -21.01 -5.93 22.30
N THR A 171 -22.16 -5.47 22.81
CA THR A 171 -22.40 -5.18 24.22
C THR A 171 -23.51 -6.09 24.72
N HIS A 172 -23.45 -6.52 25.98
CA HIS A 172 -24.51 -7.31 26.62
C HIS A 172 -24.79 -8.67 25.94
N GLY A 173 -23.79 -9.29 25.31
CA GLY A 173 -23.92 -10.60 24.68
C GLY A 173 -24.52 -10.60 23.28
N GLU A 174 -24.91 -9.43 22.75
CA GLU A 174 -25.32 -9.31 21.35
C GLU A 174 -24.09 -9.18 20.44
N PRO A 175 -24.00 -9.95 19.36
CA PRO A 175 -22.87 -9.87 18.47
C PRO A 175 -22.92 -8.66 17.54
N LYS A 176 -21.80 -7.95 17.45
CA LYS A 176 -21.67 -6.78 16.56
C LYS A 176 -21.29 -7.13 15.13
N GLY A 177 -20.65 -8.28 14.93
CA GLY A 177 -20.19 -8.71 13.62
C GLY A 177 -19.93 -10.21 13.55
N ARG A 178 -19.74 -10.69 12.33
CA ARG A 178 -19.36 -12.07 12.02
C ARG A 178 -18.29 -12.04 10.93
N GLY A 179 -17.31 -12.93 11.00
CA GLY A 179 -16.19 -12.99 10.06
C GLY A 179 -15.42 -14.30 10.14
N ALA A 180 -14.39 -14.46 9.31
CA ALA A 180 -13.54 -15.64 9.35
C ALA A 180 -12.09 -15.27 9.03
N ALA A 181 -11.15 -16.02 9.61
CA ALA A 181 -9.76 -15.99 9.21
C ALA A 181 -9.61 -16.72 7.87
N VAL A 182 -9.04 -16.04 6.88
CA VAL A 182 -8.85 -16.59 5.53
C VAL A 182 -7.45 -16.30 5.00
N GLN A 183 -7.02 -17.12 4.07
CA GLN A 183 -5.85 -16.94 3.24
C GLN A 183 -6.27 -16.96 1.77
N VAL A 184 -5.71 -16.06 0.96
CA VAL A 184 -5.92 -15.96 -0.47
C VAL A 184 -4.60 -16.22 -1.17
N SER A 185 -4.59 -17.14 -2.14
CA SER A 185 -3.41 -17.34 -3.00
C SER A 185 -3.29 -16.22 -4.02
N VAL A 186 -2.08 -15.71 -4.22
CA VAL A 186 -1.75 -14.65 -5.19
C VAL A 186 -0.84 -15.21 -6.27
N ASP A 187 -1.22 -15.02 -7.52
CA ASP A 187 -0.39 -15.33 -8.67
C ASP A 187 -0.76 -14.46 -9.90
N LYS A 188 0.07 -14.52 -10.94
CA LYS A 188 -0.13 -13.75 -12.20
C LYS A 188 -1.44 -14.11 -12.90
N ARG A 189 -1.94 -15.34 -12.77
CA ARG A 189 -3.20 -15.79 -13.41
C ARG A 189 -4.40 -15.18 -12.69
N MET A 190 -4.41 -15.23 -11.36
CA MET A 190 -5.42 -14.63 -10.50
C MET A 190 -5.55 -13.13 -10.77
N LEU A 191 -4.44 -12.39 -10.81
CA LEU A 191 -4.45 -10.96 -11.15
C LEU A 191 -5.05 -10.70 -12.55
N ARG A 192 -4.59 -11.44 -13.57
CA ARG A 192 -5.06 -11.31 -14.96
C ARG A 192 -6.56 -11.58 -15.10
N LEU A 193 -7.06 -12.65 -14.48
CA LEU A 193 -8.48 -13.01 -14.54
C LEU A 193 -9.34 -11.99 -13.81
N THR A 194 -8.88 -11.51 -12.64
CA THR A 194 -9.60 -10.49 -11.85
C THR A 194 -9.72 -9.18 -12.63
N LYS A 195 -8.64 -8.71 -13.27
CA LYS A 195 -8.64 -7.52 -14.14
C LYS A 195 -9.64 -7.67 -15.29
N ARG A 196 -9.62 -8.81 -15.98
CA ARG A 196 -10.52 -9.12 -17.10
C ARG A 196 -11.99 -9.11 -16.65
N LEU A 197 -12.31 -9.76 -15.53
CA LEU A 197 -13.67 -9.86 -15.00
C LEU A 197 -14.25 -8.49 -14.62
N LYS A 198 -13.42 -7.60 -14.06
CA LYS A 198 -13.86 -6.29 -13.58
C LYS A 198 -13.70 -5.16 -14.60
N GLY A 199 -13.21 -5.47 -15.81
CA GLY A 199 -13.00 -4.47 -16.86
C GLY A 199 -11.92 -3.42 -16.51
N ILE A 200 -11.02 -3.74 -15.58
CA ILE A 200 -10.04 -2.79 -15.07
C ILE A 200 -8.77 -2.91 -15.89
N LYS A 201 -8.41 -1.80 -16.54
CA LYS A 201 -7.23 -1.73 -17.41
C LYS A 201 -5.96 -1.38 -16.64
N LYS A 202 -6.05 -0.57 -15.58
CA LYS A 202 -4.91 -0.13 -14.73
C LYS A 202 -5.45 0.32 -13.37
N PRO A 203 -4.80 0.04 -12.23
CA PRO A 203 -4.75 1.00 -11.14
C PRO A 203 -3.78 2.12 -11.55
N TYR A 204 -4.08 3.35 -11.15
CA TYR A 204 -3.13 4.44 -11.22
C TYR A 204 -2.41 4.53 -9.87
N PHE A 205 -1.16 4.07 -9.87
CA PHE A 205 -0.23 4.30 -8.78
C PHE A 205 0.36 5.70 -8.89
N ALA A 206 0.73 6.27 -7.75
CA ALA A 206 1.44 7.53 -7.68
C ALA A 206 2.80 7.35 -7.01
N ILE A 207 3.75 8.11 -7.52
CA ILE A 207 5.09 8.32 -6.96
C ILE A 207 5.06 9.70 -6.29
N PRO A 208 5.60 9.88 -5.07
CA PRO A 208 5.80 11.23 -4.53
C PRO A 208 6.88 11.94 -5.35
N LEU A 209 6.55 13.12 -5.89
CA LEU A 209 7.47 13.98 -6.61
C LEU A 209 7.48 15.36 -5.91
N GLY A 210 8.66 15.87 -5.53
CA GLY A 210 8.89 17.20 -4.95
C GLY A 210 9.07 17.28 -3.42
N GLU A 211 9.55 18.44 -2.93
CA GLU A 211 9.81 18.74 -1.50
C GLU A 211 8.54 18.99 -0.68
N ALA A 212 7.46 19.40 -1.34
CA ALA A 212 6.14 19.38 -0.74
C ALA A 212 5.56 17.99 -1.01
N ALA A 213 5.04 17.34 0.04
CA ALA A 213 4.13 16.18 -0.06
C ALA A 213 3.24 16.26 -1.32
N PRO A 214 2.82 15.13 -1.93
CA PRO A 214 2.64 14.97 -3.38
C PRO A 214 1.81 16.10 -4.00
N ALA A 215 2.48 17.18 -4.43
CA ALA A 215 1.78 18.41 -4.83
C ALA A 215 1.13 18.29 -6.21
N ARG A 216 1.58 17.33 -7.03
CA ARG A 216 0.87 16.86 -8.22
C ARG A 216 1.12 15.37 -8.39
N PRO A 217 0.20 14.50 -7.98
CA PRO A 217 0.38 13.08 -8.22
C PRO A 217 0.37 12.84 -9.74
N VAL A 218 1.50 12.40 -10.28
CA VAL A 218 1.60 11.99 -11.68
C VAL A 218 1.25 10.51 -11.74
N ALA A 219 0.29 10.18 -12.60
CA ALA A 219 -0.14 8.81 -12.79
C ALA A 219 0.92 8.04 -13.60
N PHE A 220 1.50 7.01 -13.00
CA PHE A 220 2.46 6.13 -13.65
C PHE A 220 1.91 4.72 -13.82
N GLY A 221 2.52 3.97 -14.74
CA GLY A 221 2.28 2.54 -14.86
C GLY A 221 2.83 1.79 -13.64
N PRO A 222 2.29 0.61 -13.31
CA PRO A 222 2.74 -0.21 -12.19
C PRO A 222 4.25 -0.49 -12.23
N GLU A 223 4.77 -0.84 -13.40
CA GLU A 223 6.18 -1.19 -13.60
C GLU A 223 7.10 -0.09 -13.06
N LEU A 224 6.77 1.15 -13.39
CA LEU A 224 7.59 2.29 -13.05
C LEU A 224 7.46 2.71 -11.57
N CYS A 225 6.25 2.62 -11.02
CA CYS A 225 6.06 2.82 -9.59
C CYS A 225 6.84 1.79 -8.77
N PHE A 226 6.92 0.55 -9.24
CA PHE A 226 7.64 -0.48 -8.52
C PHE A 226 9.16 -0.34 -8.66
N GLN A 227 9.67 0.02 -9.84
CA GLN A 227 11.09 0.42 -10.01
C GLN A 227 11.48 1.56 -9.07
N TYR A 228 10.62 2.56 -8.92
CA TYR A 228 10.82 3.64 -7.95
C TYR A 228 10.90 3.10 -6.51
N LEU A 229 10.01 2.19 -6.11
CA LEU A 229 10.02 1.64 -4.76
C LEU A 229 11.27 0.81 -4.49
N ASP A 230 11.71 0.00 -5.46
CA ASP A 230 12.93 -0.80 -5.36
C ASP A 230 14.16 0.13 -5.28
N PHE A 231 14.20 1.18 -6.09
CA PHE A 231 15.26 2.17 -6.03
C PHE A 231 15.36 2.84 -4.64
N MET A 232 14.23 3.26 -4.05
CA MET A 232 14.21 3.85 -2.71
C MET A 232 14.67 2.86 -1.62
N GLU A 233 14.46 1.57 -1.85
CA GLU A 233 14.88 0.49 -0.96
C GLU A 233 16.39 0.21 -1.07
N GLU A 234 16.92 0.21 -2.29
CA GLU A 234 18.33 -0.06 -2.59
C GLU A 234 19.25 1.15 -2.34
N HIS A 235 18.75 2.37 -2.53
CA HIS A 235 19.52 3.62 -2.51
C HIS A 235 18.89 4.70 -1.60
N PRO A 236 18.72 4.44 -0.28
CA PRO A 236 18.00 5.36 0.62
C PRO A 236 18.63 6.75 0.70
N ASP A 237 19.95 6.86 0.56
CA ASP A 237 20.70 8.14 0.62
C ASP A 237 20.44 9.06 -0.59
N HIS A 238 19.89 8.52 -1.68
CA HIS A 238 19.61 9.25 -2.92
C HIS A 238 18.20 9.84 -2.97
N THR A 239 17.45 9.75 -1.87
CA THR A 239 16.07 10.26 -1.79
C THR A 239 15.96 11.74 -2.18
N ASP A 240 16.83 12.59 -1.64
CA ASP A 240 16.81 14.04 -1.93
C ASP A 240 17.13 14.35 -3.39
N ALA A 241 18.06 13.61 -4.00
CA ALA A 241 18.41 13.74 -5.40
C ALA A 241 17.23 13.36 -6.30
N LEU A 242 16.54 12.29 -5.95
CA LEU A 242 15.35 11.84 -6.65
C LEU A 242 14.18 12.84 -6.50
N ILE A 243 14.02 13.43 -5.30
CA ILE A 243 13.04 14.49 -5.06
C ILE A 243 13.37 15.73 -5.89
N ALA A 244 14.63 16.13 -5.94
CA ALA A 244 15.06 17.27 -6.75
C ALA A 244 14.83 17.01 -8.24
N ALA A 245 15.21 15.83 -8.73
CA ALA A 245 15.01 15.43 -10.13
C ALA A 245 13.51 15.39 -10.48
N SER A 246 12.67 15.00 -9.53
CA SER A 246 11.22 14.97 -9.72
C SER A 246 10.54 16.30 -9.95
N LYS A 247 11.14 17.41 -9.50
CA LYS A 247 10.66 18.77 -9.79
C LYS A 247 10.73 19.07 -11.29
N LEU A 248 11.78 18.60 -11.98
CA LEU A 248 11.97 18.80 -13.42
C LEU A 248 10.94 18.01 -14.25
N TRP A 249 10.30 17.00 -13.66
CA TRP A 249 9.44 16.06 -14.37
C TRP A 249 7.95 16.37 -14.23
N VAL A 250 7.54 17.07 -13.18
CA VAL A 250 6.15 17.56 -13.02
C VAL A 250 5.77 18.53 -14.13
N ASP A 251 6.76 19.23 -14.70
CA ASP A 251 6.59 20.22 -15.77
C ASP A 251 6.91 19.66 -17.17
N ALA A 252 7.25 18.36 -17.28
CA ALA A 252 7.69 17.72 -18.51
C ALA A 252 6.52 17.10 -19.32
N ASN A 253 6.65 17.08 -20.66
CA ASN A 253 5.60 16.60 -21.57
C ASN A 253 5.59 15.06 -21.68
N GLY A 254 4.60 14.48 -22.38
CA GLY A 254 4.38 13.03 -22.44
C GLY A 254 5.55 12.19 -22.97
N GLU A 255 6.45 12.77 -23.77
CA GLU A 255 7.65 12.11 -24.31
C GLU A 255 8.75 11.92 -23.24
N ASP A 256 8.83 12.83 -22.26
CA ASP A 256 9.84 12.82 -21.19
C ASP A 256 9.60 11.72 -20.14
N ARG A 257 8.42 11.09 -20.13
CA ARG A 257 8.10 9.97 -19.22
C ARG A 257 8.88 8.70 -19.54
N LYS A 258 9.34 8.52 -20.79
CA LYS A 258 10.24 7.40 -21.15
C LYS A 258 11.65 7.60 -20.58
N THR A 259 12.08 8.85 -20.42
CA THR A 259 13.35 9.25 -19.81
C THR A 259 13.44 8.85 -18.33
N PHE A 260 12.29 8.65 -17.67
CA PHE A 260 12.22 8.34 -16.24
C PHE A 260 12.68 6.90 -15.90
N SER A 261 12.43 5.89 -16.76
CA SER A 261 13.05 4.55 -16.59
C SER A 261 14.57 4.62 -16.80
N VAL A 262 14.98 5.38 -17.82
CA VAL A 262 16.40 5.57 -18.18
C VAL A 262 17.17 6.31 -17.07
N PHE A 263 16.51 7.20 -16.32
CA PHE A 263 17.10 7.87 -15.16
C PHE A 263 17.54 6.86 -14.09
N PHE A 264 16.66 5.93 -13.70
CA PHE A 264 17.01 4.90 -12.71
C PHE A 264 18.16 4.01 -13.20
N ASP A 265 18.10 3.57 -14.46
CA ASP A 265 19.14 2.74 -15.06
C ASP A 265 20.49 3.47 -15.07
N ASN A 266 20.49 4.77 -15.40
CA ASN A 266 21.71 5.59 -15.43
C ASN A 266 22.27 5.89 -14.05
N MET A 267 21.42 6.16 -13.05
CA MET A 267 21.87 6.44 -11.69
C MET A 267 22.47 5.18 -11.04
N ALA A 268 21.81 4.03 -11.21
CA ALA A 268 22.33 2.74 -10.78
C ALA A 268 23.65 2.40 -11.51
N ALA A 269 23.76 2.68 -12.81
CA ALA A 269 25.00 2.48 -13.57
C ALA A 269 26.14 3.41 -13.13
N GLN A 270 25.85 4.67 -12.79
CA GLN A 270 26.83 5.61 -12.26
C GLN A 270 27.37 5.16 -10.90
N GLU A 271 26.51 4.67 -10.00
CA GLU A 271 26.95 4.09 -8.74
C GLU A 271 27.80 2.82 -8.94
N ALA A 272 27.39 1.93 -9.85
CA ALA A 272 28.16 0.73 -10.19
C ALA A 272 29.55 1.09 -10.77
N MET A 273 29.65 2.18 -11.54
CA MET A 273 30.94 2.71 -12.04
C MET A 273 31.79 3.39 -10.95
N LEU A 274 31.16 3.97 -9.93
CA LEU A 274 31.84 4.54 -8.75
C LEU A 274 32.24 3.46 -7.72
N GLY A 275 31.83 2.21 -7.95
CA GLY A 275 32.02 1.02 -7.11
C GLY A 275 33.44 0.44 -7.02
N PHE A 276 34.50 1.25 -7.15
CA PHE A 276 35.83 0.93 -6.61
C PHE A 276 36.48 2.21 -6.06
N GLY A 277 36.24 2.47 -4.78
CA GLY A 277 37.09 3.33 -3.94
C GLY A 277 36.73 4.81 -3.91
N GLY A 278 36.22 5.24 -2.75
CA GLY A 278 36.64 6.49 -2.12
C GLY A 278 35.92 7.78 -2.52
N ALA A 279 35.17 8.33 -1.55
CA ALA A 279 34.98 9.76 -1.29
C ALA A 279 34.58 10.66 -2.48
N ASN A 280 33.27 10.94 -2.63
CA ASN A 280 32.79 12.17 -3.27
C ASN A 280 31.35 12.53 -2.85
N SER A 281 31.12 12.71 -1.55
CA SER A 281 29.90 13.36 -1.03
C SER A 281 29.88 14.90 -1.25
N ALA A 282 30.81 15.47 -2.03
CA ALA A 282 30.99 16.92 -2.14
C ALA A 282 30.95 17.49 -3.58
N LYS A 283 30.57 16.72 -4.61
CA LYS A 283 30.62 17.21 -6.02
C LYS A 283 29.29 17.30 -6.78
N LEU A 284 28.16 16.97 -6.17
CA LEU A 284 26.85 17.08 -6.84
C LEU A 284 26.17 18.46 -6.70
N ALA A 285 26.77 19.40 -5.97
CA ALA A 285 26.22 20.76 -5.81
C ALA A 285 26.51 21.73 -6.99
N GLY A 286 27.12 21.28 -8.10
CA GLY A 286 27.78 22.19 -9.04
C GLY A 286 27.57 22.00 -10.53
N HIS A 287 26.66 21.14 -10.99
CA HIS A 287 26.48 20.94 -12.43
C HIS A 287 25.06 21.29 -12.90
N ASN A 288 24.96 22.48 -13.49
CA ASN A 288 23.89 22.89 -14.39
C ASN A 288 23.81 21.88 -15.54
N TYR A 289 22.79 21.02 -15.54
CA TYR A 289 22.45 20.21 -16.70
C TYR A 289 21.72 21.10 -17.72
N SER A 290 22.45 21.62 -18.72
CA SER A 290 21.81 22.11 -19.95
C SER A 290 21.53 20.91 -20.85
N LEU A 291 20.26 20.51 -20.95
CA LEU A 291 19.81 19.57 -21.97
C LEU A 291 19.73 20.30 -23.31
N THR A 292 20.73 20.12 -24.17
CA THR A 292 20.63 20.48 -25.58
C THR A 292 20.00 19.30 -26.31
N LEU A 293 18.77 19.48 -26.78
CA LEU A 293 18.07 18.54 -27.67
C LEU A 293 18.72 18.58 -29.06
N GLN A 294 19.07 17.41 -29.61
CA GLN A 294 19.24 17.16 -31.04
C GLN A 294 18.33 16.00 -31.45
#